data_AF-A0A1S1MZG1-F1
#
_entry.id   AF-A0A1S1MZG1-F1
#
_cell.length_a   1.000
_cell.length_b   1.000
_cell.length_c   1.000
_cell.angle_alpha   90.00
_cell.angle_beta   90.00
_cell.angle_gamma   90.00
#
_symmetry.space_group_name_H-M   'P 1'
#
loop_
_entity.id
_entity.type
_entity.pdbx_description
1 polymer ?
#
loop_
_entity_poly.entity_id
_entity_poly.type
_entity_poly.pdbx_seq_one_letter_code
_entity_poly.pdbx_strand_id
1 'polypeptide(L)'
;MQVKEYKEQNFRLLICSESDRFEIERLSPRRHIGYLQMYEKGGQLEIRDLWIDEEPEDFRGNGFGSILIEHAFEYAKEKRIDSIFGHTQTDDYKVHRFYEKCGFKVFIDNKHNTAWFLYSSNVGLMDTPDFDQLAKLVGVGNKLGIYEFN
;
A
#
# COMPACT_ATOMS: atom_id res chain seq x y z
N MET A 1 -5.48 15.92 -13.28
CA MET A 1 -6.25 15.43 -12.11
C MET A 1 -7.59 14.91 -12.60
N GLN A 2 -7.84 13.62 -12.42
CA GLN A 2 -9.10 12.93 -12.67
C GLN A 2 -9.89 12.84 -11.37
N VAL A 3 -11.22 12.97 -11.45
CA VAL A 3 -12.11 12.85 -10.30
C VAL A 3 -13.13 11.76 -10.60
N LYS A 4 -13.30 10.82 -9.67
CA LYS A 4 -14.30 9.75 -9.75
C LYS A 4 -15.27 9.89 -8.59
N GLU A 5 -16.55 10.16 -8.88
CA GLU A 5 -17.58 10.37 -7.86
C GLU A 5 -18.44 9.13 -7.64
N TYR A 6 -18.75 8.87 -6.37
CA TYR A 6 -19.56 7.76 -5.88
C TYR A 6 -20.72 8.37 -5.09
N LYS A 7 -21.74 8.85 -5.83
CA LYS A 7 -22.81 9.68 -5.26
C LYS A 7 -23.67 8.93 -4.24
N GLU A 8 -23.97 7.66 -4.51
CA GLU A 8 -24.74 6.81 -3.58
C GLU A 8 -24.00 6.56 -2.26
N GLN A 9 -22.67 6.52 -2.31
CA GLN A 9 -21.80 6.32 -1.16
C GLN A 9 -21.26 7.65 -0.57
N ASN A 10 -21.68 8.79 -1.13
CA ASN A 10 -21.34 10.13 -0.69
C ASN A 10 -19.82 10.45 -0.65
N PHE A 11 -19.02 9.93 -1.58
CA PHE A 11 -17.59 10.27 -1.66
C PHE A 11 -17.08 10.48 -3.09
N ARG A 12 -15.89 11.06 -3.23
CA ARG A 12 -15.15 11.15 -4.48
C ARG A 12 -13.68 10.85 -4.27
N LEU A 13 -13.06 10.32 -5.31
CA LEU A 13 -11.63 10.05 -5.38
C LEU A 13 -10.96 11.07 -6.28
N LEU A 14 -9.88 11.68 -5.79
CA LEU A 14 -9.06 12.61 -6.54
C LEU A 14 -7.77 11.88 -6.93
N ILE A 15 -7.62 11.66 -8.24
CA ILE A 15 -6.55 10.87 -8.82
C ILE A 15 -5.68 11.82 -9.64
N CYS A 16 -4.42 11.95 -9.28
CA CYS A 16 -3.46 12.73 -10.06
C CYS A 16 -2.61 11.78 -10.90
N SER A 17 -2.66 11.88 -12.23
CA SER A 17 -1.83 11.04 -13.12
C SER A 17 -0.33 11.33 -12.98
N GLU A 18 0.01 12.53 -12.52
CA GLU A 18 1.38 13.04 -12.37
C GLU A 18 1.87 13.00 -10.92
N SER A 19 1.03 12.55 -9.98
CA SER A 19 1.42 12.43 -8.58
C SER A 19 1.10 11.03 -8.08
N ASP A 20 2.00 10.55 -7.26
CA ASP A 20 1.94 9.35 -6.46
C ASP A 20 0.99 9.48 -5.24
N ARG A 21 0.13 10.51 -5.21
CA ARG A 21 -0.83 10.77 -4.14
C ARG A 21 -2.27 10.69 -4.64
N PHE A 22 -3.09 9.94 -3.92
CA PHE A 22 -4.54 9.85 -4.13
C PHE A 22 -5.29 10.31 -2.90
N GLU A 23 -6.42 10.99 -3.11
CA GLU A 23 -7.20 11.54 -2.01
C GLU A 23 -8.67 11.08 -2.01
N ILE A 24 -9.09 10.83 -0.78
CA ILE A 24 -10.38 10.56 -0.17
C ILE A 24 -11.25 11.76 0.17
N GLU A 25 -12.38 12.07 -0.46
CA GLU A 25 -13.23 13.16 0.07
C GLU A 25 -14.73 12.87 0.05
N ARG A 26 -15.43 13.19 1.15
CA ARG A 26 -16.89 13.19 1.25
C ARG A 26 -17.50 14.27 0.35
N LEU A 27 -18.59 13.96 -0.34
CA LEU A 27 -19.30 14.91 -1.20
C LEU A 27 -20.07 15.94 -0.37
N SER A 28 -20.87 15.52 0.61
CA SER A 28 -21.66 16.41 1.46
C SER A 28 -21.85 15.88 2.90
N PRO A 29 -21.59 16.68 3.95
CA PRO A 29 -20.85 17.94 3.87
C PRO A 29 -19.42 17.67 3.39
N ARG A 30 -18.88 18.60 2.59
CA ARG A 30 -17.54 18.46 2.02
C ARG A 30 -16.51 18.23 3.12
N ARG A 31 -15.76 17.14 3.04
CA ARG A 31 -14.74 16.82 4.04
C ARG A 31 -13.68 15.88 3.47
N HIS A 32 -12.43 16.09 3.85
CA HIS A 32 -11.35 15.17 3.57
C HIS A 32 -11.45 13.92 4.47
N ILE A 33 -11.42 12.74 3.87
CA ILE A 33 -11.53 11.44 4.52
C ILE A 33 -10.16 10.80 4.71
N GLY A 34 -9.23 10.98 3.77
CA GLY A 34 -7.94 10.31 3.83
C GLY A 34 -7.16 10.37 2.54
N TYR A 35 -5.97 9.77 2.53
CA TYR A 35 -5.11 9.73 1.36
C TYR A 35 -4.24 8.47 1.34
N LEU A 36 -3.73 8.17 0.15
CA LEU A 36 -2.66 7.21 -0.06
C LEU A 36 -1.51 7.92 -0.79
N GLN A 37 -0.31 7.80 -0.24
CA GLN A 37 0.93 8.26 -0.83
C GLN A 37 1.77 7.05 -1.22
N MET A 38 2.21 7.03 -2.47
CA MET A 38 3.04 5.99 -3.04
C MET A 38 4.34 6.60 -3.55
N TYR A 39 5.22 5.77 -4.10
CA TYR A 39 6.41 6.19 -4.82
C TYR A 39 6.84 5.09 -5.79
N GLU A 40 6.96 5.42 -7.07
CA GLU A 40 7.48 4.48 -8.07
C GLU A 40 9.02 4.49 -8.04
N LYS A 41 9.63 3.31 -7.92
CA LYS A 41 11.09 3.15 -7.98
C LYS A 41 11.46 1.83 -8.63
N GLY A 42 12.23 1.89 -9.71
CA GLY A 42 12.87 0.72 -10.31
C GLY A 42 11.90 -0.38 -10.76
N GLY A 43 10.72 -0.01 -11.26
CA GLY A 43 9.67 -0.96 -11.66
C GLY A 43 8.84 -1.52 -10.51
N GLN A 44 8.88 -0.86 -9.35
CA GLN A 44 8.12 -1.21 -8.15
C GLN A 44 7.34 0.00 -7.64
N LEU A 45 6.24 -0.26 -6.94
CA LEU A 45 5.43 0.77 -6.30
C LEU A 45 5.50 0.61 -4.78
N GLU A 46 6.10 1.59 -4.11
CA GLU A 46 6.17 1.63 -2.66
C GLU A 46 5.01 2.44 -2.10
N ILE A 47 4.21 1.86 -1.19
CA ILE A 47 3.26 2.58 -0.36
C ILE A 47 4.04 3.21 0.80
N ARG A 48 4.06 4.54 0.83
CA ARG A 48 4.79 5.34 1.82
C ARG A 48 3.92 5.71 3.00
N ASP A 49 2.67 6.06 2.75
CA ASP A 49 1.75 6.49 3.78
C ASP A 49 0.30 6.23 3.34
N LEU A 50 -0.51 5.74 4.25
CA LEU A 50 -1.95 5.54 4.07
C LEU A 50 -2.61 6.04 5.35
N TRP A 51 -3.39 7.10 5.22
CA TRP A 51 -4.05 7.70 6.36
C TRP A 51 -5.54 7.87 6.08
N ILE A 52 -6.34 7.45 7.05
CA ILE A 52 -7.79 7.68 7.09
C ILE A 52 -8.08 8.47 8.37
N ASP A 53 -8.80 9.56 8.18
CA ASP A 53 -9.22 10.48 9.23
C ASP A 53 -10.15 9.77 10.23
N GLU A 54 -9.96 10.09 11.50
CA GLU A 54 -10.73 9.53 12.61
C GLU A 54 -11.47 10.61 13.41
N GLU A 55 -11.25 11.90 13.13
CA GLU A 55 -11.73 13.00 13.96
C GLU A 55 -12.24 14.19 13.15
N PRO A 56 -13.43 14.76 13.45
CA PRO A 56 -14.37 14.38 14.51
C PRO A 56 -15.29 13.17 14.21
N GLU A 57 -15.05 12.43 13.13
CA GLU A 57 -15.88 11.29 12.70
C GLU A 57 -14.94 10.17 12.31
N ASP A 58 -15.16 8.96 12.84
CA ASP A 58 -14.31 7.82 12.56
C ASP A 58 -14.64 7.22 11.19
N PHE A 59 -13.82 7.55 10.18
CA PHE A 59 -13.96 6.97 8.84
C PHE A 59 -13.24 5.62 8.71
N ARG A 60 -12.49 5.16 9.72
CA ARG A 60 -11.81 3.86 9.68
C ARG A 60 -12.81 2.72 9.77
N GLY A 61 -12.44 1.57 9.22
CA GLY A 61 -13.34 0.39 9.16
C GLY A 61 -14.49 0.49 8.16
N ASN A 62 -14.67 1.63 7.46
CA ASN A 62 -15.72 1.83 6.46
C ASN A 62 -15.28 1.53 5.01
N GLY A 63 -14.13 0.89 4.82
CA GLY A 63 -13.64 0.46 3.50
C GLY A 63 -12.85 1.51 2.70
N PHE A 64 -12.74 2.76 3.15
CA PHE A 64 -12.00 3.80 2.43
C PHE A 64 -10.51 3.49 2.22
N GLY A 65 -9.86 2.83 3.19
CA GLY A 65 -8.49 2.34 3.02
C GLY A 65 -8.37 1.30 1.91
N SER A 66 -9.31 0.35 1.84
CA SER A 66 -9.35 -0.66 0.77
C SER A 66 -9.56 -0.04 -0.61
N ILE A 67 -10.43 0.97 -0.72
CA ILE A 67 -10.66 1.71 -1.98
C ILE A 67 -9.36 2.37 -2.47
N LEU A 68 -8.58 2.98 -1.57
CA LEU A 68 -7.30 3.59 -1.93
C LEU A 68 -6.29 2.52 -2.40
N ILE A 69 -6.26 1.35 -1.75
CA ILE A 69 -5.40 0.24 -2.14
C ILE A 69 -5.81 -0.38 -3.48
N GLU A 70 -7.11 -0.52 -3.75
CA GLU A 70 -7.62 -0.96 -5.05
C GLU A 70 -7.14 -0.04 -6.18
N HIS A 71 -7.11 1.28 -5.93
CA HIS A 71 -6.53 2.22 -6.89
C HIS A 71 -5.02 2.09 -7.04
N ALA A 72 -4.28 1.75 -5.98
CA ALA A 72 -2.86 1.40 -6.12
C ALA A 72 -2.66 0.20 -7.06
N PHE A 73 -3.53 -0.80 -6.97
CA PHE A 73 -3.51 -1.97 -7.86
C PHE A 73 -3.84 -1.60 -9.30
N GLU A 74 -4.86 -0.77 -9.53
CA GLU A 74 -5.19 -0.25 -10.86
C GLU A 74 -4.02 0.55 -11.45
N TYR A 75 -3.44 1.47 -10.67
CA TYR A 75 -2.28 2.27 -11.06
C TYR A 75 -1.09 1.39 -11.43
N ALA A 76 -0.74 0.41 -10.59
CA ALA A 76 0.36 -0.51 -10.87
C ALA A 76 0.12 -1.30 -12.16
N LYS A 77 -1.11 -1.80 -12.37
CA LYS A 77 -1.49 -2.52 -13.59
C LYS A 77 -1.36 -1.65 -14.84
N GLU A 78 -1.83 -0.40 -14.80
CA GLU A 78 -1.72 0.54 -15.92
C GLU A 78 -0.26 0.84 -16.27
N LYS A 79 0.60 0.93 -15.26
CA LYS A 79 2.05 1.17 -15.40
C LYS A 79 2.87 -0.09 -15.66
N ARG A 80 2.24 -1.28 -15.69
CA ARG A 80 2.92 -2.60 -15.79
C ARG A 80 3.96 -2.81 -14.68
N ILE A 81 3.61 -2.38 -13.48
CA ILE A 81 4.37 -2.61 -12.25
C ILE A 81 3.84 -3.89 -11.62
N ASP A 82 4.73 -4.86 -11.43
CA ASP A 82 4.35 -6.20 -10.98
C ASP A 82 4.52 -6.45 -9.48
N SER A 83 5.03 -5.45 -8.75
CA SER A 83 5.25 -5.54 -7.31
C SER A 83 4.88 -4.25 -6.60
N ILE A 84 4.10 -4.37 -5.53
CA ILE A 84 3.70 -3.29 -4.65
C ILE A 84 4.10 -3.65 -3.24
N PHE A 85 4.74 -2.75 -2.52
CA PHE A 85 5.24 -3.05 -1.18
C PHE A 85 5.19 -1.84 -0.26
N GLY A 86 5.46 -2.08 1.01
CA GLY A 86 5.73 -1.05 1.99
C GLY A 86 6.07 -1.69 3.33
N HIS A 87 6.11 -0.88 4.38
CA HIS A 87 6.44 -1.36 5.70
C HIS A 87 5.71 -0.58 6.80
N THR A 88 5.58 -1.22 7.95
CA THR A 88 5.08 -0.65 9.20
C THR A 88 5.87 -1.23 10.38
N GLN A 89 5.50 -0.89 11.61
CA GLN A 89 6.09 -1.44 12.84
C GLN A 89 5.64 -2.90 13.08
N THR A 90 6.44 -3.68 13.79
CA THR A 90 6.17 -5.10 14.09
C THR A 90 5.00 -5.32 15.04
N ASP A 91 4.61 -4.32 15.81
CA ASP A 91 3.52 -4.36 16.78
C ASP A 91 2.21 -3.76 16.25
N ASP A 92 2.20 -3.28 15.00
CA ASP A 92 1.01 -2.74 14.35
C ASP A 92 0.10 -3.82 13.74
N TYR A 93 -0.35 -4.74 14.59
CA TYR A 93 -1.16 -5.90 14.19
C TYR A 93 -2.48 -5.52 13.49
N LYS A 94 -3.00 -4.31 13.73
CA LYS A 94 -4.20 -3.82 13.04
C LYS A 94 -3.88 -3.51 11.58
N VAL A 95 -2.77 -2.83 11.32
CA VAL A 95 -2.33 -2.51 9.96
C VAL A 95 -1.88 -3.76 9.21
N HIS A 96 -1.23 -4.72 9.88
CA HIS A 96 -0.89 -6.01 9.25
C HIS A 96 -2.13 -6.71 8.71
N ARG A 97 -3.15 -6.90 9.57
CA ARG A 97 -4.42 -7.52 9.18
C ARG A 97 -5.15 -6.74 8.09
N PHE A 98 -5.02 -5.41 8.06
CA PHE A 98 -5.58 -4.60 7.00
C PHE A 98 -4.93 -4.91 5.65
N TYR A 99 -3.59 -4.92 5.57
CA TYR A 99 -2.89 -5.24 4.33
C TYR A 99 -3.10 -6.69 3.90
N GLU A 100 -3.14 -7.65 4.83
CA GLU A 100 -3.49 -9.05 4.53
C GLU A 100 -4.88 -9.16 3.90
N LYS A 101 -5.89 -8.45 4.44
CA LYS A 101 -7.24 -8.40 3.87
C LYS A 101 -7.25 -7.80 2.46
N CYS A 102 -6.33 -6.90 2.16
CA CYS A 102 -6.17 -6.33 0.83
C CYS A 102 -5.37 -7.25 -0.13
N GLY A 103 -4.95 -8.44 0.31
CA GLY A 103 -4.25 -9.42 -0.51
C GLY A 103 -2.73 -9.35 -0.45
N PHE A 104 -2.16 -8.52 0.43
CA PHE A 104 -0.72 -8.52 0.68
C PHE A 104 -0.31 -9.70 1.56
N LYS A 105 0.96 -10.10 1.43
CA LYS A 105 1.65 -10.98 2.39
C LYS A 105 2.47 -10.12 3.34
N VAL A 106 2.36 -10.39 4.64
CA VAL A 106 3.09 -9.65 5.69
C VAL A 106 4.23 -10.50 6.23
N PHE A 107 5.41 -9.90 6.37
CA PHE A 107 6.64 -10.53 6.83
C PHE A 107 7.25 -9.73 7.98
N ILE A 108 7.53 -10.39 9.10
CA ILE A 108 8.05 -9.75 10.30
C ILE A 108 9.58 -9.87 10.32
N ASP A 109 10.26 -8.73 10.29
CA ASP A 109 11.70 -8.60 10.47
C ASP A 109 11.99 -8.07 11.89
N ASN A 110 12.15 -9.02 12.82
CA ASN A 110 12.44 -8.72 14.22
C ASN A 110 13.80 -8.04 14.41
N LYS A 111 14.77 -8.22 13.50
CA LYS A 111 16.10 -7.62 13.61
C LYS A 111 16.04 -6.10 13.44
N HIS A 112 15.19 -5.63 12.52
CA HIS A 112 15.03 -4.20 12.23
C HIS A 112 13.74 -3.60 12.78
N ASN A 113 13.02 -4.35 13.62
CA ASN A 113 11.73 -3.96 14.17
C ASN A 113 10.77 -3.44 13.08
N THR A 114 10.72 -4.14 11.95
CA THR A 114 9.93 -3.75 10.77
C THR A 114 9.03 -4.90 10.32
N ALA A 115 7.79 -4.61 9.94
CA ALA A 115 6.91 -5.53 9.23
C ALA A 115 6.75 -5.06 7.78
N TRP A 116 7.14 -5.90 6.84
CA TRP A 116 7.02 -5.65 5.41
C TRP A 116 5.71 -6.21 4.90
N PHE A 117 5.04 -5.51 3.99
CA PHE A 117 3.90 -6.03 3.24
C PHE A 117 4.22 -6.03 1.73
N LEU A 118 3.96 -7.15 1.04
CA LEU A 118 4.19 -7.30 -0.40
C LEU A 118 2.94 -7.84 -1.10
N TYR A 119 2.65 -7.26 -2.26
CA TYR A 119 1.77 -7.82 -3.28
C TYR A 119 2.56 -8.00 -4.60
N SER A 120 2.29 -9.08 -5.33
CA SER A 120 2.76 -9.26 -6.71
C SER A 120 1.65 -9.78 -7.61
N SER A 121 1.53 -9.20 -8.82
CA SER A 121 0.59 -9.61 -9.85
C SER A 121 1.00 -10.91 -10.56
N ASN A 122 2.29 -11.27 -10.52
CA ASN A 122 2.87 -12.44 -11.20
C ASN A 122 2.74 -13.73 -10.37
N VAL A 123 1.53 -14.03 -9.87
CA VAL A 123 1.23 -15.18 -8.99
C VAL A 123 1.40 -16.55 -9.67
N GLY A 124 1.96 -16.60 -10.88
CA GLY A 124 2.27 -17.84 -11.60
C GLY A 124 3.65 -18.46 -11.35
N LEU A 125 4.55 -17.82 -10.60
CA LEU A 125 5.96 -18.27 -10.55
C LEU A 125 6.62 -18.45 -9.18
N MET A 126 5.98 -18.15 -8.04
CA MET A 126 6.59 -18.49 -6.74
C MET A 126 5.54 -18.91 -5.71
N ASP A 127 5.77 -20.08 -5.11
CA ASP A 127 5.40 -20.31 -3.72
C ASP A 127 5.76 -19.05 -2.92
N THR A 128 4.82 -18.54 -2.12
CA THR A 128 4.95 -17.31 -1.31
C THR A 128 6.41 -16.88 -1.08
N PRO A 129 6.89 -15.77 -1.69
CA PRO A 129 8.31 -15.49 -1.72
C PRO A 129 8.86 -15.37 -0.29
N ASP A 130 9.96 -16.08 -0.03
CA ASP A 130 10.64 -16.01 1.26
C ASP A 130 11.28 -14.62 1.47
N PHE A 131 11.72 -14.35 2.70
CA PHE A 131 12.31 -13.05 3.05
C PHE A 131 13.52 -12.68 2.18
N ASP A 132 14.30 -13.65 1.72
CA ASP A 132 15.48 -13.40 0.88
C ASP A 132 15.08 -13.03 -0.55
N GLN A 133 14.03 -13.67 -1.08
CA GLN A 133 13.42 -13.30 -2.36
C GLN A 133 12.80 -11.91 -2.28
N LEU A 134 12.16 -11.56 -1.17
CA LEU A 134 11.68 -10.20 -0.91
C LEU A 134 12.83 -9.21 -0.87
N ALA A 135 13.85 -9.44 -0.04
CA ALA A 135 14.99 -8.55 0.11
C ALA A 135 15.72 -8.29 -1.22
N LYS A 136 15.78 -9.30 -2.10
CA LYS A 136 16.28 -9.17 -3.48
C LYS A 136 15.33 -8.36 -4.36
N LEU A 137 14.03 -8.64 -4.31
CA LEU A 137 13.00 -7.94 -5.09
C LEU A 137 12.93 -6.45 -4.74
N VAL A 138 12.88 -6.08 -3.46
CA VAL A 138 12.80 -4.68 -3.01
C VAL A 138 14.15 -3.94 -2.98
N GLY A 139 15.22 -4.55 -3.51
CA GLY A 139 16.56 -3.93 -3.55
C GLY A 139 17.17 -3.65 -2.18
N VAL A 140 16.63 -4.23 -1.12
CA VAL A 140 17.10 -4.06 0.27
C VAL A 140 18.31 -4.95 0.55
N GLY A 141 18.55 -5.97 -0.28
CA GLY A 141 19.72 -6.86 -0.20
C GLY A 141 21.07 -6.11 -0.21
N ASN A 142 21.16 -4.96 -0.89
CA ASN A 142 22.37 -4.14 -0.92
C ASN A 142 22.53 -3.20 0.28
N LYS A 143 21.49 -3.00 1.11
CA LYS A 143 21.53 -2.20 2.35
C LYS A 143 21.54 -3.04 3.63
N LEU A 144 21.25 -4.33 3.54
CA LEU A 144 21.09 -5.24 4.68
C LEU A 144 22.33 -6.09 5.00
N GLY A 145 23.45 -5.91 4.28
CA GLY A 145 24.67 -6.67 4.57
C GLY A 145 24.47 -8.19 4.50
N ILE A 146 23.60 -8.67 3.61
CA ILE A 146 23.25 -10.09 3.47
C ILE A 146 24.30 -10.84 2.62
N TYR A 147 25.58 -10.56 2.88
CA TYR A 147 26.73 -11.30 2.37
C TYR A 147 27.76 -11.54 3.48
N GLU A 148 27.34 -11.88 4.70
CA GLU A 148 28.24 -12.55 5.65
C GLU A 148 27.46 -13.52 6.54
N PHE A 149 27.08 -14.67 5.99
CA PHE A 149 26.93 -15.89 6.78
C PHE A 149 27.38 -17.09 5.93
N ASN A 150 28.62 -17.52 6.19
CA ASN A 150 28.95 -18.95 6.20
C ASN A 150 28.31 -19.58 7.43
#